data_AF-A0AAE0RYN2-F1
#
_entry.id   AF-A0AAE0RYN2-F1
#
_cell.length_a   1.000
_cell.length_b   1.000
_cell.length_c   1.000
_cell.angle_alpha   90.00
_cell.angle_beta   90.00
_cell.angle_gamma   90.00
#
_symmetry.space_group_name_H-M   'P 1'
#
loop_
_entity.id
_entity.type
_entity.pdbx_description
1 polymer ?
#
loop_
_entity_poly.entity_id
_entity_poly.type
_entity_poly.pdbx_seq_one_letter_code
_entity_poly.pdbx_strand_id
1 'polypeptide(L)'
;MFGTVNKGKSQFLETRRAIREERAFEKDREEAACKIQAQYRGYRARLAIKKEIRSTVDEILKIPPSCEEDYIATLRPALEVYNIIKKFLFIYHEKDDQQRYEYLCRYLLASMDSDNVKLSYVFVALQKDQVLAWIQQIKDILWRCVSQLRVLKPENHQDQKRIMVCLRLLVAFTHTATWKILKGKGGEALTPGMNQLCSNIMGYLNSKGLYPVLQILLTKGLARNKPVFNKATLSAIITISLRPLLAANFSDNLLSVFILHILSVPAVIYHVNSIAPDCMTLLISNRVFRRSLDLLVNEQSTRIIFNSLEGNYALCLLGK
;
A
#
# COMPACT_ATOMS: atom_id res chain seq x y z
N MET A 1 -9.72 -17.05 -88.63
CA MET A 1 -8.93 -15.86 -88.29
C MET A 1 -9.32 -15.22 -86.94
N PHE A 2 -9.70 -15.97 -85.88
CA PHE A 2 -10.16 -15.37 -84.61
C PHE A 2 -9.35 -15.75 -83.35
N GLY A 3 -8.31 -16.60 -83.44
CA GLY A 3 -7.57 -17.11 -82.28
C GLY A 3 -6.44 -16.21 -81.74
N THR A 4 -5.89 -15.32 -82.57
CA THR A 4 -4.73 -14.47 -82.21
C THR A 4 -5.12 -13.20 -81.47
N VAL A 5 -6.35 -12.69 -81.66
CA VAL A 5 -6.85 -11.47 -80.98
C VAL A 5 -7.15 -11.72 -79.49
N ASN A 6 -7.44 -12.97 -79.10
CA ASN A 6 -7.77 -13.32 -77.71
C ASN A 6 -6.53 -13.44 -76.80
N LYS A 7 -5.37 -13.85 -77.33
CA LYS A 7 -4.11 -13.98 -76.56
C LYS A 7 -3.58 -12.63 -76.06
N GLY A 8 -3.62 -11.59 -76.89
CA GLY A 8 -3.21 -10.24 -76.46
C GLY A 8 -4.11 -9.66 -75.38
N LYS A 9 -5.42 -9.97 -75.43
CA LYS A 9 -6.40 -9.53 -74.44
C LYS A 9 -6.27 -10.29 -73.12
N SER A 10 -6.03 -11.60 -73.15
CA SER A 10 -5.79 -12.40 -71.94
C SER A 10 -4.48 -12.00 -71.26
N GLN A 11 -3.41 -11.81 -72.03
CA GLN A 11 -2.10 -11.41 -71.50
C GLN A 11 -2.15 -10.00 -70.90
N PHE A 12 -2.89 -9.07 -71.52
CA PHE A 12 -3.14 -7.75 -70.94
C PHE A 12 -3.94 -7.80 -69.63
N LEU A 13 -4.93 -8.69 -69.53
CA LEU A 13 -5.72 -8.90 -68.31
C LEU A 13 -4.89 -9.52 -67.18
N GLU A 14 -4.02 -10.47 -67.49
CA GLU A 14 -3.08 -11.07 -66.53
C GLU A 14 -2.06 -10.04 -66.03
N THR A 15 -1.48 -9.24 -66.91
CA THR A 15 -0.56 -8.15 -66.51
C THR A 15 -1.28 -7.15 -65.60
N ARG A 16 -2.52 -6.78 -65.91
CA ARG A 16 -3.32 -5.89 -65.03
C ARG A 16 -3.67 -6.53 -63.69
N ARG A 17 -3.87 -7.84 -63.64
CA ARG A 17 -4.13 -8.58 -62.40
C ARG A 17 -2.87 -8.65 -61.53
N ALA A 18 -1.73 -9.00 -62.12
CA ALA A 18 -0.44 -9.01 -61.43
C ALA A 18 -0.09 -7.63 -60.83
N ILE A 19 -0.27 -6.54 -61.60
CA ILE A 19 -0.06 -5.16 -61.09
C ILE A 19 -1.00 -4.83 -59.92
N ARG A 20 -2.24 -5.35 -59.91
CA ARG A 20 -3.17 -5.13 -58.80
C ARG A 20 -2.77 -5.93 -57.56
N GLU A 21 -2.36 -7.18 -57.74
CA GLU A 21 -1.89 -8.05 -56.67
C GLU A 21 -0.59 -7.51 -56.04
N GLU A 22 0.34 -7.00 -56.86
CA GLU A 22 1.56 -6.34 -56.41
C GLU A 22 1.24 -5.06 -55.60
N ARG A 23 0.34 -4.21 -56.08
CA ARG A 23 -0.11 -3.02 -55.33
C ARG A 23 -0.80 -3.37 -54.01
N ALA A 24 -1.60 -4.44 -54.00
CA ALA A 24 -2.25 -4.90 -52.78
C ALA A 24 -1.21 -5.41 -51.78
N PHE A 25 -0.23 -6.19 -52.24
CA PHE A 25 0.87 -6.68 -51.42
C PHE A 25 1.76 -5.54 -50.89
N GLU A 26 2.10 -4.54 -51.70
CA GLU A 26 2.83 -3.36 -51.25
C GLU A 26 2.05 -2.58 -50.19
N LYS A 27 0.74 -2.40 -50.39
CA LYS A 27 -0.13 -1.73 -49.41
C LYS A 27 -0.17 -2.51 -48.08
N ASP A 28 -0.30 -3.83 -48.13
CA ASP A 28 -0.29 -4.68 -46.93
C ASP A 28 1.07 -4.60 -46.20
N ARG A 29 2.18 -4.56 -46.97
CA ARG A 29 3.52 -4.40 -46.43
C ARG A 29 3.71 -3.05 -45.75
N GLU A 30 3.25 -1.98 -46.40
CA GLU A 30 3.29 -0.62 -45.84
C GLU A 30 2.41 -0.50 -44.59
N GLU A 31 1.22 -1.09 -44.58
CA GLU A 31 0.34 -1.09 -43.42
C GLU A 31 0.96 -1.86 -42.25
N ALA A 32 1.56 -3.02 -42.51
CA ALA A 32 2.30 -3.79 -41.52
C ALA A 32 3.49 -2.98 -40.96
N ALA A 33 4.27 -2.36 -41.83
CA ALA A 33 5.40 -1.52 -41.44
C ALA A 33 4.94 -0.33 -40.58
N CYS A 34 3.88 0.37 -40.98
CA CYS A 34 3.28 1.47 -40.23
C CYS A 34 2.83 1.02 -38.83
N LYS A 35 2.16 -0.13 -38.72
CA LYS A 35 1.73 -0.69 -37.43
C LYS A 35 2.92 -1.00 -36.53
N ILE A 36 3.96 -1.65 -37.05
CA ILE A 36 5.18 -1.97 -36.29
C ILE A 36 5.88 -0.69 -35.81
N GLN A 37 6.06 0.29 -36.71
CA GLN A 37 6.71 1.56 -36.38
C GLN A 37 5.91 2.36 -35.35
N ALA A 38 4.59 2.43 -35.48
CA ALA A 38 3.73 3.12 -34.52
C ALA A 38 3.83 2.47 -33.11
N GLN A 39 3.80 1.13 -33.05
CA GLN A 39 3.97 0.40 -31.78
C GLN A 39 5.34 0.63 -31.17
N TYR A 40 6.41 0.59 -31.97
CA TYR A 40 7.78 0.85 -31.50
C TYR A 40 7.95 2.29 -30.98
N ARG A 41 7.46 3.29 -31.72
CA ARG A 41 7.47 4.70 -31.29
C ARG A 41 6.71 4.89 -29.98
N GLY A 42 5.51 4.30 -29.87
CA GLY A 42 4.73 4.33 -28.64
C GLY A 42 5.42 3.64 -27.46
N TYR A 43 6.06 2.49 -27.69
CA TYR A 43 6.86 1.79 -26.68
C TYR A 43 8.04 2.64 -26.20
N ARG A 44 8.81 3.21 -27.12
CA ARG A 44 9.94 4.11 -26.81
C ARG A 44 9.50 5.34 -26.03
N ALA A 45 8.39 5.98 -26.42
CA ALA A 45 7.84 7.12 -25.69
C ALA A 45 7.43 6.76 -24.26
N ARG A 46 6.75 5.63 -24.06
CA ARG A 46 6.40 5.13 -22.72
C ARG A 46 7.63 4.83 -21.86
N LEU A 47 8.69 4.25 -22.44
CA LEU A 47 9.95 4.03 -21.74
C LEU A 47 10.64 5.34 -21.34
N ALA A 48 10.66 6.33 -22.24
CA ALA A 48 11.25 7.64 -21.96
C ALA A 48 10.53 8.33 -20.80
N ILE A 49 9.18 8.36 -20.82
CA ILE A 49 8.35 8.92 -19.75
C ILE A 49 8.60 8.19 -18.42
N LYS A 50 8.66 6.85 -18.43
CA LYS A 50 8.96 6.08 -17.21
C LYS A 50 10.33 6.44 -16.62
N LYS A 51 11.34 6.58 -17.48
CA LYS A 51 12.70 6.95 -17.08
C LYS A 51 12.74 8.36 -16.49
N GLU A 52 12.08 9.32 -17.15
CA GLU A 52 11.98 10.70 -16.68
C GLU A 52 11.33 10.79 -15.30
N ILE A 53 10.17 10.16 -15.12
CA ILE A 53 9.47 10.14 -13.81
C ILE A 53 10.35 9.52 -12.73
N ARG A 54 11.04 8.41 -13.02
CA ARG A 54 11.97 7.78 -12.05
C ARG A 54 13.13 8.69 -11.69
N SER A 55 13.72 9.41 -12.67
CA SER A 55 14.77 10.41 -12.41
C SER A 55 14.27 11.52 -11.49
N THR A 56 13.09 12.08 -11.78
CA THR A 56 12.50 13.14 -10.95
C THR A 56 12.25 12.66 -9.52
N VAL A 57 11.81 11.40 -9.34
CA VAL A 57 11.63 10.80 -8.02
C VAL A 57 12.98 10.65 -7.31
N ASP A 58 14.01 10.16 -8.01
CA ASP A 58 15.35 9.98 -7.44
C ASP A 58 15.97 11.32 -7.02
N GLU A 59 15.75 12.39 -7.79
CA GLU A 59 16.19 13.76 -7.49
C GLU A 59 15.53 14.36 -6.24
N ILE A 60 14.27 13.99 -5.97
CA ILE A 60 13.56 14.43 -4.76
C ILE A 60 13.97 13.59 -3.56
N LEU A 61 13.97 12.27 -3.72
CA LEU A 61 14.26 11.36 -2.63
C LEU A 61 15.72 11.43 -2.23
N LYS A 62 16.64 11.79 -3.14
CA LYS A 62 18.09 11.78 -2.94
C LYS A 62 18.54 10.49 -2.25
N ILE A 63 18.22 9.37 -2.89
CA ILE A 63 18.50 8.04 -2.36
C ILE A 63 20.02 7.90 -2.19
N PRO A 64 20.51 7.63 -0.96
CA PRO A 64 21.94 7.42 -0.73
C PRO A 64 22.46 6.24 -1.57
N PRO A 65 23.70 6.31 -2.06
CA PRO A 65 24.31 5.23 -2.84
C PRO A 65 24.52 3.97 -1.98
N SER A 66 24.69 4.12 -0.67
CA SER A 66 24.83 3.02 0.29
C SER A 66 23.64 2.94 1.24
N CYS A 67 23.21 1.72 1.58
CA CYS A 67 22.14 1.48 2.55
C CYS A 67 22.55 1.74 4.02
N GLU A 68 23.82 2.01 4.29
CA GLU A 68 24.34 2.25 5.64
C GLU A 68 24.40 3.73 6.03
N GLU A 69 24.26 4.63 5.05
CA GLU A 69 24.26 6.07 5.33
C GLU A 69 22.92 6.51 5.95
N ASP A 70 23.01 7.41 6.92
CA ASP A 70 21.83 8.02 7.53
C ASP A 70 21.05 8.83 6.48
N TYR A 71 19.79 8.46 6.30
CA TYR A 71 18.93 9.12 5.33
C TYR A 71 18.35 10.41 5.91
N ILE A 72 18.78 11.56 5.39
CA ILE A 72 18.23 12.88 5.73
C ILE A 72 17.46 13.42 4.54
N ALA A 73 16.13 13.48 4.67
CA ALA A 73 15.26 13.96 3.60
C ALA A 73 15.41 15.48 3.38
N THR A 74 15.70 15.89 2.14
CA THR A 74 15.59 17.31 1.75
C THR A 74 14.15 17.60 1.33
N LEU A 75 13.36 18.16 2.24
CA LEU A 75 11.93 18.37 2.00
C LEU A 75 11.65 19.50 0.99
N ARG A 76 10.73 19.23 0.07
CA ARG A 76 10.14 20.16 -0.90
C ARG A 76 8.67 20.45 -0.57
N PRO A 77 8.06 21.51 -1.14
CA PRO A 77 6.65 21.82 -0.95
C PRO A 77 5.74 20.62 -1.23
N ALA A 78 4.78 20.38 -0.33
CA ALA A 78 3.95 19.17 -0.35
C ALA A 78 3.15 18.98 -1.66
N LEU A 79 2.71 20.08 -2.29
CA LEU A 79 2.00 20.05 -3.57
C LEU A 79 2.88 19.57 -4.74
N GLU A 80 4.15 19.97 -4.77
CA GLU A 80 5.11 19.51 -5.77
C GLU A 80 5.33 18.00 -5.62
N VAL A 81 5.62 17.58 -4.39
CA VAL A 81 5.84 16.18 -4.02
C VAL A 81 4.61 15.32 -4.36
N TYR A 82 3.41 15.79 -4.04
CA TYR A 82 2.16 15.09 -4.34
C TYR A 82 1.98 14.80 -5.83
N ASN A 83 2.25 15.79 -6.70
CA ASN A 83 2.14 15.63 -8.14
C ASN A 83 3.14 14.60 -8.69
N ILE A 84 4.35 14.56 -8.12
CA ILE A 84 5.40 13.64 -8.53
C ILE A 84 5.09 12.22 -8.05
N ILE A 85 4.63 12.06 -6.81
CA ILE A 85 4.16 10.77 -6.28
C ILE A 85 3.00 10.24 -7.12
N LYS A 86 2.06 11.09 -7.54
CA LYS A 86 0.94 10.69 -8.41
C LYS A 86 1.44 10.07 -9.71
N LYS A 87 2.43 10.68 -10.37
CA LYS A 87 3.06 10.15 -11.58
C LYS A 87 3.82 8.84 -11.30
N PHE A 88 4.55 8.80 -10.19
CA PHE A 88 5.31 7.61 -9.78
C PHE A 88 4.41 6.40 -9.53
N LEU A 89 3.34 6.56 -8.76
CA LEU A 89 2.40 5.47 -8.47
C LEU A 89 1.70 4.94 -9.72
N PHE A 90 1.51 5.77 -10.75
CA PHE A 90 0.96 5.35 -12.03
C PHE A 90 1.89 4.41 -12.81
N ILE A 91 3.21 4.62 -12.73
CA ILE A 91 4.20 3.80 -13.45
C ILE A 91 4.85 2.71 -12.58
N TYR A 92 4.57 2.71 -11.29
CA TYR A 92 5.25 1.90 -10.28
C TYR A 92 5.25 0.42 -10.64
N HIS A 93 6.43 -0.19 -10.59
CA HIS A 93 6.60 -1.62 -10.77
C HIS A 93 7.40 -2.22 -9.60
N GLU A 94 6.81 -3.19 -8.89
CA GLU A 94 7.34 -3.70 -7.62
C GLU A 94 8.79 -4.17 -7.71
N LYS A 95 9.17 -4.85 -8.79
CA LYS A 95 10.55 -5.36 -8.96
C LYS A 95 11.59 -4.27 -9.15
N ASP A 96 11.23 -3.16 -9.80
CA ASP A 96 12.19 -2.11 -10.20
C ASP A 96 12.23 -0.96 -9.18
N ASP A 97 11.11 -0.74 -8.50
CA ASP A 97 10.85 0.49 -7.75
C ASP A 97 10.72 0.25 -6.24
N GLN A 98 11.02 -0.96 -5.75
CA GLN A 98 10.94 -1.30 -4.31
C GLN A 98 11.77 -0.35 -3.44
N GLN A 99 13.01 -0.07 -3.84
CA GLN A 99 13.89 0.84 -3.11
C GLN A 99 13.34 2.27 -3.13
N ARG A 100 12.95 2.80 -4.30
CA ARG A 100 12.31 4.12 -4.42
C ARG A 100 11.09 4.25 -3.52
N TYR A 101 10.28 3.20 -3.46
CA TYR A 101 9.09 3.18 -2.63
C TYR A 101 9.42 3.18 -1.13
N GLU A 102 10.44 2.45 -0.70
CA GLU A 102 10.91 2.48 0.69
C GLU A 102 11.37 3.90 1.08
N TYR A 103 12.18 4.55 0.25
CA TYR A 103 12.65 5.91 0.49
C TYR A 103 11.52 6.95 0.39
N LEU A 104 10.53 6.73 -0.47
CA LEU A 104 9.30 7.51 -0.49
C LEU A 104 8.60 7.45 0.88
N CYS A 105 8.46 6.26 1.47
CA CYS A 105 7.86 6.12 2.79
C CYS A 105 8.65 6.87 3.87
N ARG A 106 9.99 6.78 3.83
CA ARG A 106 10.88 7.53 4.74
C ARG A 106 10.75 9.04 4.55
N TYR A 107 10.70 9.52 3.31
CA TYR A 107 10.50 10.92 2.96
C TYR A 107 9.16 11.43 3.49
N LEU A 108 8.08 10.68 3.30
CA LEU A 108 6.76 11.03 3.81
C LEU A 108 6.77 11.12 5.34
N LEU A 109 7.40 10.19 6.04
CA LEU A 109 7.56 10.26 7.50
C LEU A 109 8.31 11.52 7.91
N ALA A 110 9.45 11.84 7.28
CA ALA A 110 10.21 13.05 7.57
C ALA A 110 9.38 14.33 7.33
N SER A 111 8.53 14.33 6.30
CA SER A 111 7.63 15.46 6.02
C SER A 111 6.62 15.72 7.14
N MET A 112 6.15 14.66 7.83
CA MET A 112 5.20 14.78 8.94
C MET A 112 5.81 15.45 10.17
N ASP A 113 7.12 15.32 10.33
CA ASP A 113 7.89 15.87 11.43
C ASP A 113 8.43 17.29 11.12
N SER A 114 8.13 17.86 9.95
CA SER A 114 8.50 19.24 9.61
C SER A 114 7.71 20.26 10.42
N ASP A 115 8.39 21.31 10.91
CA ASP A 115 7.73 22.44 11.56
C ASP A 115 7.11 23.42 10.53
N ASN A 116 7.60 23.39 9.29
CA ASN A 116 6.99 24.14 8.19
C ASN A 116 5.78 23.39 7.65
N VAL A 117 4.61 23.97 7.85
CA VAL A 117 3.30 23.48 7.39
C VAL A 117 3.29 23.14 5.90
N LYS A 118 3.90 23.97 5.04
CA LYS A 118 3.89 23.77 3.57
C LYS A 118 4.72 22.56 3.12
N LEU A 119 5.65 22.09 3.95
CA LEU A 119 6.47 20.91 3.68
C LEU A 119 5.80 19.63 4.19
N SER A 120 4.83 19.75 5.12
CA SER A 120 4.11 18.59 5.63
C SER A 120 3.19 18.00 4.57
N TYR A 121 3.28 16.69 4.33
CA TYR A 121 2.50 16.06 3.27
C TYR A 121 0.98 16.18 3.46
N VAL A 122 0.53 16.24 4.72
CA VAL A 122 -0.88 16.46 5.10
C VAL A 122 -1.39 17.83 4.64
N PHE A 123 -0.52 18.80 4.36
CA PHE A 123 -0.93 20.10 3.83
C PHE A 123 -1.78 20.00 2.56
N VAL A 124 -1.54 18.98 1.74
CA VAL A 124 -2.32 18.73 0.52
C VAL A 124 -3.78 18.38 0.85
N ALA A 125 -4.03 17.72 1.97
CA ALA A 125 -5.38 17.40 2.44
C ALA A 125 -6.17 18.66 2.85
N LEU A 126 -5.49 19.77 3.14
CA LEU A 126 -6.12 21.05 3.45
C LEU A 126 -6.52 21.84 2.20
N GLN A 127 -6.09 21.40 1.02
CA GLN A 127 -6.44 22.03 -0.26
C GLN A 127 -7.73 21.44 -0.79
N LYS A 128 -8.79 22.27 -0.90
CA LYS A 128 -10.14 21.85 -1.28
C LYS A 128 -10.16 21.04 -2.59
N ASP A 129 -9.38 21.45 -3.58
CA ASP A 129 -9.38 20.83 -4.92
C ASP A 129 -8.61 19.51 -4.99
N GLN A 130 -7.73 19.23 -4.01
CA GLN A 130 -6.83 18.09 -4.04
C GLN A 130 -7.13 17.03 -2.97
N VAL A 131 -7.96 17.35 -1.97
CA VAL A 131 -8.20 16.48 -0.81
C VAL A 131 -8.68 15.06 -1.20
N LEU A 132 -9.63 14.93 -2.13
CA LEU A 132 -10.16 13.62 -2.52
C LEU A 132 -9.12 12.76 -3.23
N ALA A 133 -8.37 13.37 -4.16
CA ALA A 133 -7.30 12.68 -4.89
C ALA A 133 -6.12 12.33 -3.97
N TRP A 134 -5.81 13.19 -3.00
CA TRP A 134 -4.83 12.91 -1.96
C TRP A 134 -5.25 11.75 -1.05
N ILE A 135 -6.51 11.69 -0.61
CA ILE A 135 -7.04 10.56 0.17
C ILE A 135 -6.84 9.25 -0.59
N GLN A 136 -7.17 9.21 -1.89
CA GLN A 136 -6.98 8.02 -2.71
C GLN A 136 -5.50 7.63 -2.81
N GLN A 137 -4.62 8.60 -3.01
CA GLN A 137 -3.19 8.36 -3.11
C GLN A 137 -2.60 7.83 -1.79
N ILE A 138 -3.00 8.37 -0.64
CA ILE A 138 -2.60 7.86 0.68
C ILE A 138 -3.14 6.45 0.89
N LYS A 139 -4.40 6.17 0.52
CA LYS A 139 -4.95 4.81 0.58
C LYS A 139 -4.10 3.82 -0.24
N ASP A 140 -3.71 4.19 -1.45
CA ASP A 140 -2.87 3.35 -2.32
C ASP A 140 -1.47 3.13 -1.74
N ILE A 141 -0.87 4.18 -1.15
CA ILE A 141 0.42 4.08 -0.47
C ILE A 141 0.30 3.15 0.75
N LEU A 142 -0.62 3.42 1.67
CA LEU A 142 -0.74 2.62 2.88
C LEU A 142 -1.12 1.17 2.60
N TRP A 143 -1.97 0.91 1.60
CA TRP A 143 -2.31 -0.47 1.21
C TRP A 143 -1.11 -1.22 0.63
N ARG A 144 -0.22 -0.55 -0.11
CA ARG A 144 1.04 -1.16 -0.57
C ARG A 144 1.96 -1.49 0.60
N CYS A 145 2.07 -0.60 1.60
CA CYS A 145 2.78 -0.91 2.85
C CYS A 145 2.21 -2.15 3.54
N VAL A 146 0.88 -2.24 3.71
CA VAL A 146 0.23 -3.43 4.26
C VAL A 146 0.56 -4.66 3.41
N SER A 147 0.37 -4.59 2.09
CA SER A 147 0.65 -5.71 1.19
C SER A 147 2.10 -6.23 1.30
N GLN A 148 3.07 -5.33 1.47
CA GLN A 148 4.48 -5.70 1.69
C GLN A 148 4.69 -6.45 3.01
N LEU A 149 4.02 -6.04 4.10
CA LEU A 149 4.11 -6.72 5.40
C LEU A 149 3.73 -8.20 5.32
N ARG A 150 2.88 -8.59 4.35
CA ARG A 150 2.51 -9.99 4.12
C ARG A 150 3.72 -10.85 3.73
N VAL A 151 4.62 -10.32 2.91
CA VAL A 151 5.72 -11.07 2.29
C VAL A 151 7.00 -11.00 3.13
N LEU A 152 7.28 -9.84 3.73
CA LEU A 152 8.50 -9.58 4.51
C LEU A 152 8.68 -10.57 5.68
N LYS A 153 9.95 -10.81 6.02
CA LYS A 153 10.36 -11.76 7.07
C LYS A 153 11.06 -11.01 8.21
N PRO A 154 10.48 -10.94 9.42
CA PRO A 154 11.03 -10.13 10.52
C PRO A 154 12.42 -10.59 10.98
N GLU A 155 12.80 -11.85 10.74
CA GLU A 155 14.12 -12.40 11.04
C GLU A 155 15.25 -11.83 10.17
N ASN A 156 14.93 -11.28 8.99
CA ASN A 156 15.91 -10.62 8.14
C ASN A 156 16.01 -9.15 8.53
N HIS A 157 17.21 -8.69 8.88
CA HIS A 157 17.47 -7.30 9.30
C HIS A 157 16.99 -6.25 8.30
N GLN A 158 17.17 -6.48 7.00
CA GLN A 158 16.71 -5.54 5.96
C GLN A 158 15.18 -5.49 5.88
N ASP A 159 14.54 -6.66 5.93
CA ASP A 159 13.08 -6.75 5.96
C ASP A 159 12.51 -6.14 7.25
N GLN A 160 13.19 -6.30 8.38
CA GLN A 160 12.78 -5.71 9.66
C GLN A 160 12.83 -4.17 9.61
N LYS A 161 13.86 -3.58 8.96
CA LYS A 161 13.90 -2.14 8.69
C LYS A 161 12.70 -1.71 7.85
N ARG A 162 12.37 -2.46 6.78
CA ARG A 162 11.21 -2.20 5.90
C ARG A 162 9.87 -2.33 6.62
N ILE A 163 9.71 -3.38 7.43
CA ILE A 163 8.53 -3.59 8.30
C ILE A 163 8.35 -2.37 9.19
N MET A 164 9.42 -1.89 9.83
CA MET A 164 9.33 -0.74 10.72
C MET A 164 8.95 0.55 9.98
N VAL A 165 9.51 0.80 8.79
CA VAL A 165 9.12 1.96 7.95
C VAL A 165 7.64 1.88 7.58
N CYS A 166 7.15 0.72 7.13
CA CYS A 166 5.75 0.50 6.78
C CYS A 166 4.82 0.73 7.98
N LEU A 167 5.14 0.14 9.13
CA LEU A 167 4.36 0.29 10.36
C LEU A 167 4.35 1.73 10.86
N ARG A 168 5.50 2.43 10.82
CA ARG A 168 5.56 3.86 11.17
C ARG A 168 4.67 4.70 10.26
N LEU A 169 4.69 4.43 8.94
CA LEU A 169 3.85 5.16 7.99
C LEU A 169 2.36 4.91 8.26
N LEU A 170 1.98 3.66 8.52
CA LEU A 170 0.62 3.29 8.91
C LEU A 170 0.20 4.00 10.19
N VAL A 171 1.03 3.99 11.24
CA VAL A 171 0.77 4.71 12.49
C VAL A 171 0.63 6.21 12.24
N ALA A 172 1.50 6.79 11.41
CA ALA A 172 1.52 8.23 11.13
C ALA A 172 0.26 8.68 10.38
N PHE A 173 -0.22 7.97 9.36
CA PHE A 173 -1.35 8.42 8.54
C PHE A 173 -2.74 7.92 9.00
N THR A 174 -2.80 7.10 10.05
CA THR A 174 -4.07 6.61 10.59
C THR A 174 -4.42 7.19 11.97
N HIS A 175 -3.70 8.21 12.42
CA HIS A 175 -4.05 9.02 13.59
C HIS A 175 -3.40 10.39 13.52
N THR A 176 -4.06 11.40 14.06
CA THR A 176 -3.64 12.81 13.97
C THR A 176 -2.60 13.23 15.00
N ALA A 177 -2.41 12.49 16.09
CA ALA A 177 -1.48 12.88 17.18
C ALA A 177 -0.02 13.10 16.74
N THR A 178 0.41 12.44 15.65
CA THR A 178 1.75 12.61 15.11
C THR A 178 1.87 13.81 14.16
N TRP A 179 0.77 14.48 13.82
CA TRP A 179 0.74 15.53 12.82
C TRP A 179 1.07 16.88 13.46
N LYS A 180 2.31 17.36 13.29
CA LYS A 180 2.74 18.66 13.82
C LYS A 180 1.87 19.82 13.34
N ILE A 181 1.41 19.76 12.08
CA ILE A 181 0.51 20.74 11.46
C ILE A 181 -0.78 20.99 12.25
N LEU A 182 -1.23 20.02 13.06
CA LEU A 182 -2.45 20.15 13.87
C LEU A 182 -2.22 20.64 15.31
N LYS A 183 -0.96 20.73 15.76
CA LYS A 183 -0.61 21.13 17.14
C LYS A 183 -0.58 22.65 17.37
N GLY A 184 -0.81 23.46 16.33
CA GLY A 184 -0.77 24.92 16.40
C GLY A 184 -2.15 25.58 16.58
N LYS A 185 -2.15 26.88 16.88
CA LYS A 185 -3.38 27.71 16.97
C LYS A 185 -4.14 27.65 15.64
N GLY A 186 -5.34 27.06 15.65
CA GLY A 186 -6.18 26.83 14.46
C GLY A 186 -6.17 25.38 13.93
N GLY A 187 -5.15 24.57 14.26
CA GLY A 187 -5.09 23.15 13.90
C GLY A 187 -6.01 22.27 14.73
N GLU A 188 -6.26 22.65 15.98
CA GLU A 188 -7.19 21.94 16.88
C GLU A 188 -8.61 21.88 16.32
N ALA A 189 -9.10 22.96 15.72
CA ALA A 189 -10.43 23.01 15.09
C ALA A 189 -10.56 22.04 13.91
N LEU A 190 -9.45 21.71 13.24
CA LEU A 190 -9.42 20.75 12.13
C LEU A 190 -9.27 19.30 12.60
N THR A 191 -8.87 19.08 13.85
CA THR A 191 -8.56 17.74 14.39
C THR A 191 -9.72 16.76 14.29
N PRO A 192 -10.99 17.12 14.59
CA PRO A 192 -12.12 16.21 14.43
C PRO A 192 -12.30 15.74 12.97
N GLY A 193 -12.22 16.66 12.01
CA GLY A 193 -12.33 16.33 10.59
C GLY A 193 -11.17 15.45 10.09
N MET A 194 -9.96 15.71 10.57
CA MET A 194 -8.78 14.90 10.25
C MET A 194 -8.83 13.51 10.90
N ASN A 195 -9.38 13.39 12.10
CA ASN A 195 -9.64 12.09 12.73
C ASN A 195 -10.65 11.28 11.92
N GLN A 196 -11.72 11.91 11.41
CA GLN A 196 -12.66 11.23 10.53
C GLN A 196 -11.98 10.77 9.23
N LEU A 197 -11.07 11.58 8.67
CA LEU A 197 -10.27 11.19 7.52
C LEU A 197 -9.41 9.96 7.83
N CYS A 198 -8.72 9.93 8.98
CA CYS A 198 -7.95 8.77 9.42
C CYS A 198 -8.83 7.53 9.60
N SER A 199 -10.04 7.67 10.16
CA SER A 199 -11.02 6.59 10.27
C SER A 199 -11.44 6.06 8.90
N ASN A 200 -11.66 6.94 7.91
CA ASN A 200 -12.00 6.54 6.55
C ASN A 200 -10.86 5.80 5.84
N ILE A 201 -9.62 6.23 6.05
CA ILE A 201 -8.43 5.50 5.57
C ILE A 201 -8.35 4.14 6.24
N MET A 202 -8.54 4.07 7.56
CA MET A 202 -8.47 2.83 8.31
C MET A 202 -9.57 1.84 7.89
N GLY A 203 -10.79 2.33 7.67
CA GLY A 203 -11.91 1.53 7.14
C GLY A 203 -11.59 0.95 5.76
N TYR A 204 -10.92 1.71 4.89
CA TYR A 204 -10.45 1.21 3.59
C TYR A 204 -9.37 0.12 3.73
N LEU A 205 -8.40 0.30 4.61
CA LEU A 205 -7.37 -0.72 4.84
C LEU A 205 -7.99 -2.01 5.39
N ASN A 206 -8.96 -1.87 6.29
CA ASN A 206 -9.67 -3.01 6.84
C ASN A 206 -10.48 -3.76 5.77
N SER A 207 -11.23 -3.04 4.92
CA SER A 207 -12.00 -3.69 3.83
C SER A 207 -11.13 -4.38 2.78
N LYS A 208 -9.85 -4.00 2.68
CA LYS A 208 -8.86 -4.66 1.82
C LYS A 208 -8.17 -5.87 2.47
N GLY A 209 -8.36 -6.11 3.77
CA GLY A 209 -7.78 -7.27 4.46
C GLY A 209 -6.58 -6.95 5.34
N LEU A 210 -6.60 -5.82 6.06
CA LEU A 210 -5.56 -5.47 7.04
C LEU A 210 -5.32 -6.57 8.08
N TYR A 211 -6.37 -7.08 8.73
CA TYR A 211 -6.24 -8.05 9.82
C TYR A 211 -5.57 -9.37 9.42
N PRO A 212 -5.97 -10.05 8.32
CA PRO A 212 -5.24 -11.22 7.82
C PRO A 212 -3.74 -10.98 7.59
N VAL A 213 -3.37 -9.79 7.10
CA VAL A 213 -1.96 -9.46 6.88
C VAL A 213 -1.21 -9.28 8.21
N LEU A 214 -1.83 -8.60 9.18
CA LEU A 214 -1.25 -8.46 10.52
C LEU A 214 -1.12 -9.82 11.22
N GLN A 215 -2.08 -10.74 11.04
CA GLN A 215 -1.99 -12.12 11.55
C GLN A 215 -0.76 -12.83 11.01
N ILE A 216 -0.53 -12.77 9.70
CA ILE A 216 0.63 -13.40 9.05
C ILE A 216 1.93 -12.83 9.62
N LEU A 217 2.02 -11.50 9.74
CA LEU A 217 3.19 -10.84 10.30
C LEU A 217 3.41 -11.23 11.77
N LEU A 218 2.37 -11.18 12.60
CA LEU A 218 2.42 -11.56 14.01
C LEU A 218 2.86 -13.02 14.17
N THR A 219 2.30 -13.93 13.37
CA THR A 219 2.67 -15.35 13.40
C THR A 219 4.14 -15.55 13.04
N LYS A 220 4.64 -14.90 11.98
CA LYS A 220 6.05 -14.98 11.58
C LYS A 220 7.02 -14.51 12.69
N GLY A 221 6.65 -13.46 13.43
CA GLY A 221 7.54 -12.86 14.43
C GLY A 221 7.37 -13.40 15.86
N LEU A 222 6.19 -13.95 16.21
CA LEU A 222 5.88 -14.42 17.58
C LEU A 222 5.83 -15.94 17.73
N ALA A 223 5.37 -16.70 16.74
CA ALA A 223 5.19 -18.15 16.84
C ALA A 223 6.53 -18.91 16.70
N ARG A 224 7.46 -18.64 17.60
CA ARG A 224 8.85 -19.12 17.61
C ARG A 224 9.35 -19.27 19.06
N ASN A 225 10.42 -20.02 19.26
CA ASN A 225 11.06 -20.18 20.58
C ASN A 225 11.51 -18.83 21.19
N LYS A 226 11.94 -17.90 20.34
CA LYS A 226 12.27 -16.51 20.74
C LYS A 226 11.56 -15.54 19.79
N PRO A 227 10.73 -14.63 20.32
CA PRO A 227 10.11 -13.58 19.53
C PRO A 227 11.15 -12.69 18.85
N VAL A 228 10.88 -12.30 17.60
CA VAL A 228 11.77 -11.44 16.80
C VAL A 228 11.43 -9.96 16.96
N PHE A 229 10.18 -9.64 17.28
CA PHE A 229 9.75 -8.26 17.42
C PHE A 229 10.31 -7.60 18.68
N ASN A 230 10.84 -6.39 18.50
CA ASN A 230 11.13 -5.50 19.61
C ASN A 230 9.85 -4.76 20.07
N LYS A 231 9.96 -4.03 21.19
CA LYS A 231 8.87 -3.23 21.76
C LYS A 231 8.21 -2.32 20.70
N ALA A 232 9.00 -1.58 19.95
CA ALA A 232 8.48 -0.61 18.98
C ALA A 232 7.65 -1.27 17.85
N THR A 233 8.14 -2.36 17.28
CA THR A 233 7.45 -3.10 16.21
C THR A 233 6.15 -3.71 16.73
N LEU A 234 6.20 -4.41 17.87
CA LEU A 234 5.00 -5.03 18.44
C LEU A 234 3.96 -3.97 18.84
N SER A 235 4.38 -2.88 19.48
CA SER A 235 3.47 -1.78 19.84
C SER A 235 2.80 -1.14 18.64
N ALA A 236 3.52 -0.96 17.52
CA ALA A 236 2.94 -0.43 16.30
C ALA A 236 1.89 -1.37 15.70
N ILE A 237 2.17 -2.69 15.65
CA ILE A 237 1.22 -3.69 15.15
C ILE A 237 -0.06 -3.68 16.00
N ILE A 238 0.06 -3.74 17.33
CA ILE A 238 -1.10 -3.74 18.23
C ILE A 238 -1.89 -2.44 18.10
N THR A 239 -1.21 -1.29 18.02
CA THR A 239 -1.85 0.02 17.86
C THR A 239 -2.65 0.11 16.55
N ILE A 240 -2.07 -0.32 15.43
CA ILE A 240 -2.77 -0.34 14.14
C ILE A 240 -3.96 -1.30 14.19
N SER A 241 -3.82 -2.46 14.84
CA SER A 241 -4.91 -3.44 14.96
C SER A 241 -6.08 -2.96 15.83
N LEU A 242 -5.82 -2.11 16.83
CA LEU A 242 -6.83 -1.63 17.78
C LEU A 242 -7.59 -0.40 17.26
N ARG A 243 -6.97 0.45 16.45
CA ARG A 243 -7.59 1.68 15.93
C ARG A 243 -8.93 1.45 15.19
N PRO A 244 -9.08 0.47 14.28
CA PRO A 244 -10.38 0.19 13.65
C PRO A 244 -11.47 -0.15 14.67
N LEU A 245 -11.15 -0.92 15.72
CA LEU A 245 -12.09 -1.26 16.78
C LEU A 245 -12.56 -0.01 17.53
N LEU A 246 -11.63 0.86 17.92
CA LEU A 246 -11.96 2.10 18.63
C LEU A 246 -12.82 3.02 17.77
N ALA A 247 -12.47 3.19 16.50
CA ALA A 247 -13.21 4.06 15.58
C ALA A 247 -14.65 3.57 15.34
N ALA A 248 -14.88 2.26 15.39
CA ALA A 248 -16.20 1.64 15.22
C ALA A 248 -16.89 1.30 16.54
N ASN A 249 -16.40 1.80 17.68
CA ASN A 249 -16.92 1.52 19.02
C ASN A 249 -17.06 0.01 19.35
N PHE A 250 -16.14 -0.82 18.83
CA PHE A 250 -16.14 -2.27 18.96
C PHE A 250 -17.40 -2.95 18.40
N SER A 251 -17.79 -2.61 17.17
CA SER A 251 -18.85 -3.36 16.47
C SER A 251 -18.54 -4.86 16.43
N ASP A 252 -19.58 -5.69 16.60
CA ASP A 252 -19.45 -7.15 16.68
C ASP A 252 -18.69 -7.74 15.49
N ASN A 253 -18.91 -7.21 14.29
CA ASN A 253 -18.21 -7.63 13.08
C ASN A 253 -16.69 -7.41 13.20
N LEU A 254 -16.25 -6.19 13.55
CA LEU A 254 -14.81 -5.91 13.67
C LEU A 254 -14.19 -6.62 14.87
N LEU A 255 -14.94 -6.75 15.96
CA LEU A 255 -14.48 -7.50 17.13
C LEU A 255 -14.29 -8.98 16.78
N SER A 256 -15.20 -9.59 16.03
CA SER A 256 -15.08 -10.96 15.51
C SER A 256 -13.81 -11.13 14.67
N VAL A 257 -13.57 -10.21 13.73
CA VAL A 257 -12.39 -10.24 12.85
C VAL A 257 -11.09 -10.01 13.65
N PHE A 258 -11.11 -9.14 14.66
CA PHE A 258 -9.98 -8.93 15.55
C PHE A 258 -9.67 -10.17 16.40
N ILE A 259 -10.70 -10.82 16.96
CA ILE A 259 -10.52 -12.09 17.69
C ILE A 259 -9.93 -13.14 16.76
N LEU A 260 -10.49 -13.29 15.55
CA LEU A 260 -10.12 -14.29 14.57
C LEU A 260 -8.68 -14.14 14.06
N HIS A 261 -8.16 -12.93 13.92
CA HIS A 261 -6.85 -12.69 13.29
C HIS A 261 -5.77 -12.14 14.23
N ILE A 262 -6.13 -11.51 15.35
CA ILE A 262 -5.17 -10.94 16.29
C ILE A 262 -5.12 -11.76 17.56
N LEU A 263 -6.27 -11.97 18.23
CA LEU A 263 -6.29 -12.75 19.47
C LEU A 263 -6.14 -14.26 19.23
N SER A 264 -6.37 -14.78 18.05
CA SER A 264 -6.08 -16.18 17.75
C SER A 264 -4.58 -16.46 17.56
N VAL A 265 -3.74 -15.42 17.44
CA VAL A 265 -2.30 -15.61 17.24
C VAL A 265 -1.69 -16.25 18.50
N PRO A 266 -0.92 -17.34 18.35
CA PRO A 266 -0.31 -18.04 19.47
C PRO A 266 0.52 -17.11 20.35
N ALA A 267 0.32 -17.23 21.67
CA ALA A 267 1.06 -16.50 22.71
C ALA A 267 1.08 -14.96 22.58
N VAL A 268 0.23 -14.36 21.72
CA VAL A 268 0.27 -12.91 21.45
C VAL A 268 0.11 -12.06 22.72
N ILE A 269 -0.80 -12.44 23.62
CA ILE A 269 -1.05 -11.68 24.86
C ILE A 269 0.11 -11.83 25.83
N TYR A 270 0.68 -13.04 25.94
CA TYR A 270 1.88 -13.28 26.74
C TYR A 270 3.04 -12.39 26.26
N HIS A 271 3.30 -12.38 24.94
CA HIS A 271 4.36 -11.57 24.36
C HIS A 271 4.10 -10.06 24.44
N VAL A 272 2.85 -9.63 24.27
CA VAL A 272 2.48 -8.22 24.47
C VAL A 272 2.75 -7.79 25.92
N ASN A 273 2.37 -8.61 26.89
CA ASN A 273 2.63 -8.31 28.30
C ASN A 273 4.13 -8.26 28.62
N SER A 274 4.95 -9.16 28.05
CA SER A 274 6.39 -9.22 28.33
C SER A 274 7.23 -8.18 27.57
N ILE A 275 6.90 -7.91 26.30
CA ILE A 275 7.73 -7.07 25.40
C ILE A 275 7.21 -5.63 25.34
N ALA A 276 5.89 -5.43 25.41
CA ALA A 276 5.22 -4.15 25.22
C ALA A 276 4.07 -3.93 26.24
N PRO A 277 4.37 -3.86 27.56
CA PRO A 277 3.36 -3.81 28.61
C PRO A 277 2.41 -2.62 28.48
N ASP A 278 2.86 -1.49 27.93
CA ASP A 278 2.01 -0.32 27.66
C ASP A 278 0.83 -0.67 26.73
N CYS A 279 1.04 -1.57 25.77
CA CYS A 279 -0.02 -2.07 24.90
C CYS A 279 -0.98 -3.00 25.63
N MET A 280 -0.51 -3.76 26.62
CA MET A 280 -1.39 -4.56 27.48
C MET A 280 -2.31 -3.63 28.29
N THR A 281 -1.76 -2.56 28.86
CA THR A 281 -2.54 -1.52 29.54
C THR A 281 -3.60 -0.92 28.62
N LEU A 282 -3.27 -0.66 27.35
CA LEU A 282 -4.26 -0.17 26.37
C LEU A 282 -5.39 -1.19 26.12
N LEU A 283 -5.08 -2.48 26.00
CA LEU A 283 -6.10 -3.53 25.81
C LEU A 283 -7.02 -3.64 27.04
N ILE A 284 -6.46 -3.55 28.25
CA ILE A 284 -7.20 -3.57 29.50
C ILE A 284 -8.08 -2.32 29.64
N SER A 285 -7.52 -1.12 29.45
CA SER A 285 -8.23 0.15 29.58
C SER A 285 -9.42 0.26 28.62
N ASN A 286 -9.28 -0.29 27.41
CA ASN A 286 -10.35 -0.34 26.42
C ASN A 286 -11.31 -1.54 26.60
N ARG A 287 -11.11 -2.35 27.65
CA ARG A 287 -11.92 -3.51 28.00
C ARG A 287 -12.02 -4.53 26.87
N VAL A 288 -10.95 -4.69 26.09
CA VAL A 288 -10.94 -5.55 24.89
C VAL A 288 -11.28 -7.00 25.26
N PHE A 289 -10.70 -7.52 26.35
CA PHE A 289 -10.94 -8.89 26.79
C PHE A 289 -12.38 -9.12 27.23
N ARG A 290 -12.94 -8.22 28.05
CA ARG A 290 -14.34 -8.31 28.48
C ARG A 290 -15.30 -8.29 27.29
N ARG A 291 -15.14 -7.34 26.37
CA ARG A 291 -15.97 -7.26 25.16
C ARG A 291 -15.85 -8.52 24.30
N SER A 292 -14.64 -9.09 24.21
CA SER A 292 -14.40 -10.33 23.47
C SER A 292 -15.12 -11.52 24.12
N LEU A 293 -15.09 -11.62 25.46
CA LEU A 293 -15.85 -12.62 26.19
C LEU A 293 -17.35 -12.45 26.00
N ASP A 294 -17.87 -11.23 26.14
CA ASP A 294 -19.30 -10.95 25.94
C ASP A 294 -19.78 -11.40 24.54
N LEU A 295 -18.94 -11.20 23.51
CA LEU A 295 -19.22 -11.68 22.16
C LEU A 295 -19.15 -13.21 22.03
N LEU A 296 -18.16 -13.85 22.68
CA LEU A 296 -17.97 -15.30 22.69
C LEU A 296 -18.94 -16.06 23.62
N VAL A 297 -19.74 -15.36 24.43
CA VAL A 297 -20.86 -15.99 25.14
C VAL A 297 -22.02 -16.24 24.16
N ASN A 298 -22.12 -15.47 23.07
CA ASN A 298 -23.12 -15.72 22.04
C ASN A 298 -22.74 -16.99 21.24
N GLU A 299 -23.61 -18.00 21.28
CA GLU A 299 -23.39 -19.28 20.65
C GLU A 299 -23.18 -19.19 19.12
N GLN A 300 -23.91 -18.30 18.45
CA GLN A 300 -23.77 -18.11 17.00
C GLN A 300 -22.41 -17.53 16.64
N SER A 301 -22.01 -16.44 17.31
CA SER A 301 -20.71 -15.79 17.11
C SER A 301 -19.56 -16.76 17.40
N THR A 302 -19.70 -17.55 18.46
CA THR A 302 -18.73 -18.58 18.85
C THR A 302 -18.59 -19.65 17.80
N ARG A 303 -19.71 -20.23 17.33
CA ARG A 303 -19.68 -21.24 16.26
C ARG A 303 -19.02 -20.69 15.00
N ILE A 304 -19.30 -19.45 14.60
CA ILE A 304 -18.67 -18.82 13.44
C ILE A 304 -17.16 -18.71 13.63
N ILE A 305 -16.71 -18.19 14.78
CA ILE A 305 -15.28 -17.99 15.06
C ILE A 305 -14.55 -19.34 15.13
N PHE A 306 -15.09 -20.32 15.85
CA PHE A 306 -14.46 -21.64 16.01
C PHE A 306 -14.45 -22.44 14.71
N ASN A 307 -15.49 -22.33 13.87
CA ASN A 307 -15.48 -22.97 12.54
C ASN A 307 -14.48 -22.30 11.58
N SER A 308 -14.18 -21.02 11.80
CA SER A 308 -13.23 -20.25 10.98
C SER A 308 -11.77 -20.42 11.45
N LEU A 309 -11.55 -20.88 12.68
CA LEU A 309 -10.24 -21.19 13.23
C LEU A 309 -9.91 -22.66 13.02
N GLU A 310 -8.71 -22.97 12.52
CA GLU A 310 -8.20 -24.34 12.63
C GLU A 310 -8.04 -24.67 14.13
N GLY A 311 -8.49 -25.86 14.56
CA GLY A 311 -8.74 -26.18 15.98
C GLY A 311 -7.61 -25.85 16.98
N ASN A 312 -6.35 -25.86 16.54
CA ASN A 312 -5.20 -25.50 17.38
C ASN A 312 -5.14 -24.00 17.74
N TYR A 313 -5.66 -23.10 16.89
CA TYR A 313 -5.71 -21.67 17.18
C TYR A 313 -6.85 -21.30 18.12
N ALA A 314 -7.91 -22.11 18.18
CA ALA A 314 -8.98 -21.94 19.16
C ALA A 314 -8.47 -22.08 20.60
N LEU A 315 -7.47 -22.95 20.84
CA LEU A 315 -6.81 -23.08 22.14
C LEU A 315 -6.13 -21.78 22.60
N CYS A 316 -5.70 -20.94 21.65
CA CYS A 316 -5.10 -19.64 21.97
C CYS A 316 -6.11 -18.66 22.59
N LEU A 317 -7.41 -18.92 22.47
CA LEU A 317 -8.47 -18.14 23.12
C LEU A 317 -8.80 -18.64 24.54
N LEU A 318 -8.45 -19.89 24.88
CA LEU A 318 -8.77 -20.50 26.18
C LEU A 318 -7.75 -20.18 27.28
N GLY A 319 -6.50 -19.86 26.92
CA GLY A 319 -5.43 -19.52 27.86
C GLY A 319 -5.34 -18.04 28.22
N LYS A 320 -6.45 -17.30 28.11
CA LYS A 320 -6.50 -15.83 28.18
C LYS A 320 -7.50 -15.30 29.19
#